data_AF-A0A2D6MTY8-F1
#
_entry.id   AF-A0A2D6MTY8-F1
#
_cell.length_a   1.000
_cell.length_b   1.000
_cell.length_c   1.000
_cell.angle_alpha   90.00
_cell.angle_beta   90.00
_cell.angle_gamma   90.00
#
_symmetry.space_group_name_H-M   'P 1'
#
loop_
_entity.id
_entity.type
_entity.pdbx_description
1 polymer ?
#
loop_
_entity_poly.entity_id
_entity_poly.type
_entity_poly.pdbx_seq_one_letter_code
_entity_poly.pdbx_strand_id
1 'polypeptide(L)'
;MPVFTIFEKRFCRLPGTETSAPESLAGYNFQTMAMLTGPGYFVAVEDVDRGEVLVDYRRLPGTVPADWPQVRSNERGIARFVYGFMVDRLRRVSEHVTVGSAARNGRELGSYFVLARDD
;
A
#
# COMPACT_ATOMS: atom_id res chain seq x y z
N MET A 1 14.02 -4.61 7.89
CA MET A 1 13.40 -3.82 8.98
C MET A 1 13.13 -4.76 10.15
N PRO A 2 13.84 -4.64 11.30
CA PRO A 2 13.77 -5.65 12.36
C PRO A 2 12.57 -5.50 13.31
N VAL A 3 11.75 -4.44 13.19
CA VAL A 3 10.71 -4.11 14.19
C VAL A 3 9.30 -4.56 13.77
N PHE A 4 9.06 -4.82 12.48
CA PHE A 4 7.78 -5.32 11.94
C PHE A 4 8.04 -6.31 10.80
N THR A 5 8.09 -7.60 11.13
CA THR A 5 8.38 -8.68 10.17
C THR A 5 7.13 -9.32 9.61
N ILE A 6 5.98 -9.14 10.29
CA ILE A 6 4.67 -9.66 9.88
C ILE A 6 3.72 -8.48 9.79
N PHE A 7 3.10 -8.32 8.63
CA PHE A 7 2.13 -7.30 8.33
C PHE A 7 1.23 -7.76 7.20
N GLU A 8 0.07 -7.14 7.08
CA GLU A 8 -0.86 -7.36 5.99
C GLU A 8 -1.02 -6.06 5.19
N LYS A 9 -1.14 -6.21 3.87
CA LYS A 9 -1.72 -5.17 3.02
C LYS A 9 -3.08 -5.67 2.58
N ARG A 10 -4.14 -4.96 2.99
CA ARG A 10 -5.53 -5.33 2.67
C ARG A 10 -5.98 -4.49 1.48
N PHE A 11 -6.18 -5.15 0.36
CA PHE A 11 -6.60 -4.52 -0.89
C PHE A 11 -8.11 -4.66 -1.09
N CYS A 12 -8.72 -3.68 -1.74
CA CYS A 12 -10.09 -3.71 -2.17
C CYS A 12 -10.24 -2.96 -3.49
N ARG A 13 -11.10 -3.48 -4.36
CA ARG A 13 -11.57 -2.71 -5.50
C ARG A 13 -12.62 -1.73 -5.01
N LEU A 14 -12.40 -0.43 -5.23
CA LEU A 14 -13.29 0.60 -4.71
C LEU A 14 -14.68 0.51 -5.37
N PRO A 15 -15.76 0.64 -4.58
CA PRO A 15 -17.11 0.63 -5.13
C PRO A 15 -17.36 1.88 -5.97
N GLY A 16 -18.03 1.72 -7.11
CA GLY A 16 -18.40 2.83 -7.99
C GLY A 16 -17.26 3.39 -8.85
N THR A 17 -16.07 2.75 -8.85
CA THR A 17 -14.98 3.07 -9.79
C THR A 17 -14.96 2.05 -10.92
N GLU A 18 -14.72 2.52 -12.15
CA GLU A 18 -14.47 1.64 -13.30
C GLU A 18 -13.25 0.75 -13.04
N THR A 19 -13.31 -0.53 -13.44
CA THR A 19 -12.26 -1.52 -13.14
C THR A 19 -10.89 -1.15 -13.74
N SER A 20 -10.89 -0.40 -14.83
CA SER A 20 -9.70 0.10 -15.53
C SER A 20 -9.19 1.44 -14.98
N ALA A 21 -9.91 2.09 -14.05
CA ALA A 21 -9.48 3.36 -13.50
C ALA A 21 -8.27 3.17 -12.56
N PRO A 22 -7.26 4.07 -12.59
CA PRO A 22 -6.07 3.98 -11.74
C PRO A 22 -6.39 3.96 -10.24
N GLU A 23 -7.46 4.62 -9.83
CA GLU A 23 -7.95 4.67 -8.45
C GLU A 23 -8.82 3.49 -8.04
N SER A 24 -9.10 2.56 -8.95
CA SER A 24 -10.03 1.47 -8.72
C SER A 24 -9.52 0.43 -7.72
N LEU A 25 -8.22 0.40 -7.43
CA LEU A 25 -7.60 -0.51 -6.46
C LEU A 25 -6.95 0.30 -5.34
N ALA A 26 -7.40 0.10 -4.11
CA ALA A 26 -6.87 0.78 -2.94
C ALA A 26 -6.73 -0.18 -1.77
N GLY A 27 -6.08 0.29 -0.71
CA GLY A 27 -5.89 -0.53 0.47
C GLY A 27 -5.32 0.22 1.66
N TYR A 28 -5.11 -0.52 2.73
CA TYR A 28 -4.41 -0.05 3.93
C TYR A 28 -3.51 -1.15 4.50
N ASN A 29 -2.58 -0.76 5.37
CA ASN A 29 -1.69 -1.67 6.07
C ASN A 29 -2.32 -2.04 7.42
N PHE A 30 -2.38 -3.33 7.70
CA PHE A 30 -2.79 -3.86 8.99
C PHE A 30 -1.61 -4.52 9.67
N GLN A 31 -1.35 -4.10 10.91
CA GLN A 31 -0.28 -4.62 11.76
C GLN A 31 -0.64 -4.35 13.22
N THR A 32 -0.01 -5.07 14.15
CA THR A 32 -0.31 -4.97 15.60
C THR A 32 -0.21 -3.54 16.14
N MET A 33 0.66 -2.70 15.58
CA MET A 33 0.86 -1.31 15.99
C MET A 33 0.11 -0.27 15.13
N ALA A 34 -0.83 -0.69 14.28
CA ALA A 34 -1.56 0.20 13.37
C ALA A 34 -2.33 1.33 14.08
N MET A 35 -2.72 1.13 15.33
CA MET A 35 -3.36 2.18 16.17
C MET A 35 -2.45 3.39 16.40
N LEU A 36 -1.12 3.19 16.47
CA LEU A 36 -0.15 4.26 16.73
C LEU A 36 0.34 4.93 15.45
N THR A 37 0.61 4.13 14.40
CA THR A 37 1.14 4.64 13.12
C THR A 37 0.05 5.13 12.17
N GLY A 38 -1.20 4.79 12.46
CA GLY A 38 -2.31 4.90 11.53
C GLY A 38 -2.33 3.75 10.50
N PRO A 39 -3.43 3.64 9.73
CA PRO A 39 -3.67 2.53 8.82
C PRO A 39 -2.79 2.57 7.58
N GLY A 40 -2.20 3.72 7.21
CA GLY A 40 -1.33 3.83 6.04
C GLY A 40 -2.07 3.48 4.75
N TYR A 41 -3.06 4.29 4.39
CA TYR A 41 -3.85 4.12 3.17
C TYR A 41 -3.00 4.30 1.93
N PHE A 42 -3.35 3.61 0.85
CA PHE A 42 -2.67 3.72 -0.44
C PHE A 42 -3.65 3.48 -1.61
N VAL A 43 -3.24 3.93 -2.79
CA VAL A 43 -3.83 3.53 -4.08
C VAL A 43 -2.80 2.70 -4.84
N ALA A 44 -3.23 1.59 -5.42
CA ALA A 44 -2.39 0.71 -6.22
C ALA A 44 -2.57 1.05 -7.70
N VAL A 45 -1.48 1.46 -8.36
CA VAL A 45 -1.48 1.83 -9.78
C VAL A 45 -0.53 0.94 -10.57
N GLU A 46 -0.89 0.61 -11.80
CA GLU A 46 -0.03 -0.16 -12.69
C GLU A 46 1.14 0.68 -13.21
N ASP A 47 2.34 0.10 -13.23
CA ASP A 47 3.52 0.60 -13.93
C ASP A 47 3.75 -0.29 -15.16
N VAL A 48 3.10 0.11 -16.27
CA VAL A 48 3.04 -0.67 -17.52
C VAL A 48 4.43 -0.89 -18.11
N ASP A 49 5.30 0.11 -18.03
CA ASP A 49 6.66 0.06 -18.59
C ASP A 49 7.53 -0.99 -17.91
N ARG A 50 7.25 -1.28 -16.63
CA ARG A 50 8.01 -2.22 -15.80
C ARG A 50 7.29 -3.53 -15.53
N GLY A 51 6.01 -3.64 -15.86
CA GLY A 51 5.17 -4.78 -15.47
C GLY A 51 5.07 -4.91 -13.95
N GLU A 52 5.00 -3.78 -13.25
CA GLU A 52 4.96 -3.68 -11.78
C GLU A 52 3.66 -3.04 -11.31
N VAL A 53 3.36 -3.17 -10.02
CA VAL A 53 2.28 -2.42 -9.37
C VAL A 53 2.88 -1.52 -8.31
N LEU A 54 2.54 -0.24 -8.35
CA LEU A 54 2.97 0.76 -7.39
C LEU A 54 1.92 0.91 -6.30
N VAL A 55 2.28 0.62 -5.06
CA VAL A 55 1.51 0.97 -3.88
C VAL A 55 1.89 2.40 -3.49
N ASP A 56 1.08 3.37 -3.93
CA ASP A 56 1.37 4.80 -3.78
C ASP A 56 0.72 5.37 -2.50
N TYR A 57 1.53 5.57 -1.47
CA TYR A 57 1.11 6.14 -0.19
C TYR A 57 0.84 7.64 -0.21
N ARG A 58 1.18 8.31 -1.32
CA ARG A 58 0.92 9.74 -1.54
C ARG A 58 -0.51 9.98 -2.00
N ARG A 59 -1.22 8.92 -2.41
CA ARG A 59 -2.60 8.96 -2.86
C ARG A 59 -3.50 8.34 -1.80
N LEU A 60 -4.64 8.98 -1.55
CA LEU A 60 -5.68 8.46 -0.67
C LEU A 60 -6.90 8.10 -1.51
N PRO A 61 -7.60 7.00 -1.19
CA PRO A 61 -8.87 6.69 -1.82
C PRO A 61 -9.92 7.76 -1.45
N GLY A 62 -10.77 8.14 -2.41
CA GLY A 62 -11.87 9.09 -2.16
C GLY A 62 -13.00 8.49 -1.34
N THR A 63 -13.23 7.18 -1.49
CA THR A 63 -14.23 6.38 -0.77
C THR A 63 -13.61 5.05 -0.39
N VAL A 64 -14.03 4.49 0.75
CA VAL A 64 -13.62 3.17 1.23
C VAL A 64 -14.84 2.39 1.75
N PRO A 65 -14.78 1.06 1.84
CA PRO A 65 -15.79 0.26 2.51
C PRO A 65 -16.11 0.79 3.93
N ALA A 66 -17.37 0.68 4.35
CA ALA A 66 -17.85 1.27 5.61
C ALA A 66 -17.23 0.64 6.87
N ASP A 67 -16.78 -0.61 6.77
CA ASP A 67 -16.14 -1.38 7.83
C ASP A 67 -14.63 -1.10 7.96
N TRP A 68 -14.05 -0.31 7.05
CA TRP A 68 -12.63 0.04 7.10
C TRP A 68 -12.34 1.16 8.10
N PRO A 69 -11.11 1.23 8.65
CA PRO A 69 -10.70 2.32 9.52
C PRO A 69 -10.91 3.69 8.84
N GLN A 70 -11.27 4.71 9.61
CA GLN A 70 -11.43 6.06 9.05
C GLN A 70 -10.18 6.49 8.26
N VAL A 71 -10.37 6.99 7.03
CA VAL A 71 -9.26 7.48 6.19
C VAL A 71 -8.57 8.64 6.89
N ARG A 72 -7.25 8.51 7.07
CA ARG A 72 -6.39 9.54 7.67
C ARG A 72 -5.26 9.86 6.70
N SER A 73 -4.92 11.14 6.60
CA SER A 73 -3.79 11.58 5.77
C SER A 73 -2.48 11.01 6.29
N ASN A 74 -1.69 10.44 5.38
CA ASN A 74 -0.34 9.97 5.64
C ASN A 74 0.69 11.11 5.75
N GLU A 75 0.30 12.38 5.55
CA GLU A 75 1.22 13.51 5.49
C GLU A 75 1.34 14.30 6.80
N ARG A 76 0.58 13.89 7.83
CA ARG A 76 0.51 14.56 9.13
C ARG A 76 0.90 13.61 10.28
N GLY A 77 1.56 14.15 11.31
CA GLY A 77 1.92 13.40 12.51
C GLY A 77 2.93 12.27 12.27
N ILE A 78 2.87 11.23 13.12
CA ILE A 78 3.76 10.05 13.08
C ILE A 78 3.65 9.30 11.75
N ALA A 79 2.45 9.30 11.14
CA ALA A 79 2.19 8.68 9.85
C ALA A 79 3.07 9.25 8.72
N ARG A 80 3.47 10.52 8.79
CA ARG A 80 4.38 11.14 7.81
C ARG A 80 5.77 10.51 7.83
N PHE A 81 6.27 10.11 8.99
CA PHE A 81 7.60 9.50 9.10
C PHE A 81 7.60 8.05 8.60
N VAL A 82 6.46 7.36 8.71
CA VAL A 82 6.28 5.98 8.26
C VAL A 82 5.93 5.95 6.77
N TYR A 83 4.85 6.60 6.35
CA TYR A 83 4.27 6.49 5.00
C TYR A 83 4.56 7.66 4.08
N GLY A 84 4.98 8.81 4.62
CA GLY A 84 5.21 10.01 3.83
C GLY A 84 6.22 9.77 2.71
N PHE A 85 5.81 10.11 1.48
CA PHE A 85 6.60 10.02 0.26
C PHE A 85 7.07 8.61 -0.14
N MET A 86 6.43 7.56 0.40
CA MET A 86 6.77 6.18 0.05
C MET A 86 5.98 5.67 -1.14
N VAL A 87 6.63 4.85 -1.95
CA VAL A 87 6.02 4.02 -2.98
C VAL A 87 6.64 2.64 -2.86
N ASP A 88 5.82 1.62 -2.63
CA ASP A 88 6.31 0.24 -2.76
C ASP A 88 6.10 -0.24 -4.19
N ARG A 89 7.14 -0.82 -4.79
CA ARG A 89 7.08 -1.46 -6.10
C ARG A 89 6.88 -2.95 -5.93
N LEU A 90 5.75 -3.46 -6.40
CA LEU A 90 5.43 -4.88 -6.36
C LEU A 90 5.69 -5.52 -7.72
N ARG A 91 6.40 -6.65 -7.69
CA ARG A 91 6.59 -7.52 -8.85
C ARG A 91 5.98 -8.88 -8.57
N ARG A 92 5.26 -9.41 -9.55
CA ARG A 92 4.66 -10.75 -9.47
C ARG A 92 5.75 -11.82 -9.49
N VAL A 93 5.60 -12.81 -8.60
CA VAL A 93 6.42 -14.03 -8.55
C VAL A 93 5.58 -15.25 -8.94
N SER A 94 4.37 -15.36 -8.39
CA SER A 94 3.39 -16.40 -8.74
C SER A 94 1.97 -15.82 -8.74
N GLU A 95 0.93 -16.64 -8.86
CA GLU A 95 -0.46 -16.18 -8.73
C GLU A 95 -0.74 -15.52 -7.37
N HIS A 96 -0.22 -16.08 -6.28
CA HIS A 96 -0.49 -15.60 -4.93
C HIS A 96 0.68 -14.84 -4.29
N VAL A 97 1.85 -14.82 -4.94
CA VAL A 97 3.08 -14.24 -4.35
C VAL A 97 3.58 -13.05 -5.15
N THR A 98 3.85 -11.95 -4.43
CA THR A 98 4.55 -10.78 -4.95
C THR A 98 5.75 -10.44 -4.06
N VAL A 99 6.80 -9.90 -4.68
CA VAL A 99 7.94 -9.30 -3.98
C VAL A 99 7.84 -7.80 -4.07
N GLY A 100 8.06 -7.11 -2.95
CA GLY A 100 8.02 -5.67 -2.85
C GLY A 100 9.39 -5.06 -2.56
N SER A 101 9.70 -3.92 -3.17
CA SER A 101 10.77 -3.01 -2.72
C SER A 101 10.20 -1.65 -2.33
N ALA A 102 10.73 -1.04 -1.27
CA ALA A 102 10.27 0.27 -0.83
C ALA A 102 11.19 1.37 -1.40
N ALA A 103 10.58 2.41 -1.97
CA ALA A 103 11.25 3.63 -2.39
C ALA A 103 10.67 4.85 -1.66
N ARG A 104 11.51 5.85 -1.38
CA ARG A 104 11.08 7.14 -0.83
C ARG A 104 11.67 8.27 -1.65
N ASN A 105 10.82 9.21 -2.09
CA ASN A 105 11.25 10.30 -2.98
C ASN A 105 12.03 9.81 -4.22
N GLY A 106 11.60 8.69 -4.80
CA GLY A 106 12.25 8.10 -5.97
C GLY A 106 13.56 7.36 -5.70
N ARG A 107 14.05 7.34 -4.46
CA ARG A 107 15.25 6.58 -4.07
C ARG A 107 14.86 5.26 -3.42
N GLU A 108 15.42 4.15 -3.91
CA GLU A 108 15.26 2.83 -3.30
C GLU A 108 15.87 2.80 -1.90
N LEU A 109 15.15 2.22 -0.94
CA LEU A 109 15.58 2.12 0.46
C LEU A 109 16.39 0.85 0.74
N GLY A 110 16.49 -0.07 -0.22
CA GLY A 110 17.18 -1.36 -0.04
C GLY A 110 16.45 -2.32 0.90
N SER A 111 15.18 -2.05 1.21
CA SER A 111 14.32 -2.94 1.99
C SER A 111 13.35 -3.69 1.08
N TYR A 112 13.27 -5.00 1.28
CA TYR A 112 12.42 -5.90 0.52
C TYR A 112 11.43 -6.62 1.45
N PHE A 113 10.29 -7.00 0.89
CA PHE A 113 9.28 -7.79 1.57
C PHE A 113 8.55 -8.72 0.59
N VAL A 114 7.79 -9.66 1.12
CA VAL A 114 6.95 -10.59 0.35
C VAL A 114 5.51 -10.41 0.81
N LEU A 115 4.57 -10.40 -0.14
CA LEU A 115 3.15 -10.56 0.14
C LEU A 115 2.72 -11.91 -0.42
N ALA A 116 2.15 -12.75 0.44
CA ALA A 116 1.43 -13.96 0.05
C ALA A 116 -0.06 -13.70 0.27
N ARG A 117 -0.86 -13.85 -0.78
CA ARG A 117 -2.32 -13.77 -0.69
C ARG A 117 -2.83 -15.01 0.03
N ASP A 118 -3.70 -14.80 1.01
CA ASP A 118 -4.48 -15.89 1.60
C ASP A 118 -5.49 -16.43 0.56
N ASP A 119 -5.82 -17.72 0.64
CA ASP A 119 -6.67 -18.42 -0.34
C ASP A 119 -8.17 -18.25 -0.08
#